data_AF-A0A183XLE2-F1
#
_entry.id   AF-A0A183XLE2-F1
#
_cell.length_a   1.000
_cell.length_b   1.000
_cell.length_c   1.000
_cell.angle_alpha   90.00
_cell.angle_beta   90.00
_cell.angle_gamma   90.00
#
_symmetry.space_group_name_H-M   'P 1'
#
loop_
_entity.id
_entity.type
_entity.pdbx_description
1 polymer ?
#
loop_
_entity_poly.entity_id
_entity_poly.type
_entity_poly.pdbx_seq_one_letter_code
_entity_poly.pdbx_strand_id
1 'polypeptide(L)'
;MSILLYLSLATVISSSYVGLLYAFDFYGVDRDDPHSIKRRLLGAVLNNIISITCTYAVLYKHHESPLSVMGIHTRGIYPACILPTLLTCICYLGNWVMIYIDNNFWSLFHLDELKRNAGNIVWVRDVLLAPVTEEVAFRACASTLILQCLSSTVTIFVAPLPFALSHLHHIFDDMKKGYTKYEAINRRAFQTSYSYFFGAYATFLFVRTGHILAPIVSHSVCNNMGLPLLPLIEAYPKRSTRVLLWFSYLLGFVLWLWLLKPLTDSKFYK
;
A
#
# COMPACT_ATOMS: atom_id res chain seq x y z
N MET A 1 -28.04 -1.22 -12.54
CA MET A 1 -27.57 0.18 -12.51
C MET A 1 -26.38 0.32 -13.45
N SER A 2 -26.10 1.52 -13.96
CA SER A 2 -25.10 1.71 -15.02
C SER A 2 -23.69 1.41 -14.50
N ILE A 3 -23.05 0.39 -15.08
CA ILE A 3 -21.61 0.10 -14.93
C ILE A 3 -20.76 1.38 -15.05
N LEU A 4 -21.20 2.31 -15.90
CA LEU A 4 -20.58 3.61 -16.09
C LEU A 4 -20.50 4.41 -14.79
N LEU A 5 -21.57 4.48 -13.99
CA LEU A 5 -21.58 5.28 -12.76
C LEU A 5 -20.51 4.80 -11.76
N TYR A 6 -20.44 3.49 -11.53
CA TYR A 6 -19.50 2.91 -10.57
C TYR A 6 -18.05 3.06 -11.02
N LEU A 7 -17.76 2.77 -12.30
CA LEU A 7 -16.40 2.92 -12.84
C LEU A 7 -15.97 4.39 -12.93
N SER A 8 -16.87 5.29 -13.33
CA SER A 8 -16.61 6.73 -13.31
C SER A 8 -16.35 7.23 -11.90
N LEU A 9 -17.16 6.83 -10.90
CA LEU A 9 -16.95 7.25 -9.52
C LEU A 9 -15.62 6.70 -8.94
N ALA A 10 -15.29 5.43 -9.22
CA ALA A 10 -14.00 4.85 -8.81
C ALA A 10 -12.80 5.61 -9.42
N THR A 11 -12.93 6.01 -10.68
CA THR A 11 -11.91 6.80 -11.40
C THR A 11 -11.78 8.19 -10.79
N VAL A 12 -12.90 8.87 -10.56
CA VAL A 12 -12.94 10.20 -9.93
C VAL A 12 -12.32 10.16 -8.52
N ILE A 13 -12.65 9.16 -7.70
CA ILE A 13 -12.06 8.98 -6.36
C ILE A 13 -10.54 8.81 -6.44
N SER A 14 -10.06 7.98 -7.37
CA SER A 14 -8.64 7.73 -7.56
C SER A 14 -7.88 8.98 -8.01
N SER A 15 -8.43 9.70 -8.99
CA SER A 15 -7.82 10.93 -9.52
C SER A 15 -7.91 12.11 -8.53
N SER A 16 -9.03 12.23 -7.81
CA SER A 16 -9.21 13.30 -6.81
C SER A 16 -8.33 13.11 -5.58
N TYR A 17 -8.04 11.88 -5.17
CA TYR A 17 -7.06 11.62 -4.12
C TYR A 17 -5.71 12.25 -4.47
N VAL A 18 -5.17 11.91 -5.64
CA VAL A 18 -3.90 12.46 -6.12
C VAL A 18 -4.01 13.97 -6.31
N GLY A 19 -5.06 14.45 -6.96
CA GLY A 19 -5.27 15.87 -7.22
C GLY A 19 -5.35 16.73 -5.95
N LEU A 20 -6.03 16.26 -4.91
CA LEU A 20 -6.17 16.99 -3.65
C LEU A 20 -4.87 17.03 -2.83
N LEU A 21 -4.03 15.98 -2.90
CA LEU A 21 -2.68 16.03 -2.31
C LEU A 21 -1.88 17.20 -2.89
N TYR A 22 -1.96 17.41 -4.21
CA TYR A 22 -1.26 18.52 -4.87
C TYR A 22 -1.94 19.86 -4.65
N ALA A 23 -3.26 19.93 -4.74
CA ALA A 23 -3.98 21.19 -4.59
C ALA A 23 -3.76 21.81 -3.21
N PHE A 24 -3.74 20.98 -2.16
CA PHE A 24 -3.51 21.44 -0.79
C PHE A 24 -2.04 21.81 -0.54
N ASP A 25 -1.11 21.23 -1.29
CA ASP A 25 0.33 21.47 -1.17
C ASP A 25 0.92 22.15 -2.40
N PHE A 26 0.14 23.00 -3.07
CA PHE A 26 0.47 23.57 -4.38
C PHE A 26 1.78 24.40 -4.37
N TYR A 27 2.05 25.06 -3.24
CA TYR A 27 3.28 25.84 -3.02
C TYR A 27 4.37 25.06 -2.27
N GLY A 28 4.16 23.77 -1.99
CA GLY A 28 5.14 22.91 -1.33
C GLY A 28 6.33 22.62 -2.25
N VAL A 29 7.54 22.82 -1.74
CA VAL A 29 8.78 22.51 -2.47
C VAL A 29 9.32 21.14 -2.09
N ASP A 30 9.22 20.80 -0.80
CA ASP A 30 9.60 19.50 -0.27
C ASP A 30 8.39 18.82 0.37
N ARG A 31 8.15 17.58 -0.01
CA ARG A 31 7.08 16.73 0.54
C ARG A 31 7.41 16.24 1.95
N ASP A 32 8.69 16.25 2.34
CA ASP A 32 9.19 15.84 3.64
C ASP A 32 9.20 17.00 4.65
N ASP A 33 8.94 18.24 4.20
CA ASP A 33 8.70 19.38 5.08
C ASP A 33 7.45 19.16 5.97
N PRO A 34 7.52 19.38 7.29
CA PRO A 34 6.39 19.15 8.20
C PRO A 34 5.12 19.91 7.83
N HIS A 35 5.19 21.10 7.23
CA HIS A 35 4.00 21.83 6.80
C HIS A 35 3.40 21.20 5.54
N SER A 36 4.23 20.78 4.58
CA SER A 36 3.79 20.03 3.41
C SER A 36 3.09 18.72 3.80
N ILE A 37 3.66 17.98 4.75
CA ILE A 37 3.05 16.73 5.26
C ILE A 37 1.64 17.00 5.82
N LYS A 38 1.48 18.05 6.64
CA LYS A 38 0.17 18.41 7.23
C LYS A 38 -0.84 18.83 6.16
N ARG A 39 -0.44 19.64 5.18
CA ARG A 39 -1.31 20.08 4.08
C ARG A 39 -1.77 18.92 3.21
N ARG A 40 -0.85 18.05 2.79
CA ARG A 40 -1.15 16.84 2.01
C ARG A 40 -2.07 15.91 2.78
N LEU A 41 -1.81 15.70 4.08
CA LEU A 41 -2.69 14.90 4.94
C LEU A 41 -4.11 15.47 5.01
N LEU A 42 -4.27 16.78 5.15
CA LEU A 42 -5.58 17.43 5.15
C LEU A 42 -6.33 17.17 3.83
N GLY A 43 -5.64 17.32 2.69
CA GLY A 43 -6.20 16.99 1.38
C GLY A 43 -6.62 15.51 1.27
N ALA A 44 -5.80 14.59 1.78
CA ALA A 44 -6.09 13.15 1.80
C ALA A 44 -7.31 12.80 2.66
N VAL A 45 -7.41 13.40 3.85
CA VAL A 45 -8.53 13.18 4.78
C VAL A 45 -9.83 13.73 4.19
N LEU A 46 -9.80 14.93 3.62
CA LEU A 46 -10.98 15.51 2.96
C LEU A 46 -11.43 14.64 1.78
N ASN A 47 -10.48 14.18 0.95
CA ASN A 47 -10.78 13.23 -0.12
C ASN A 47 -11.49 11.98 0.40
N ASN A 48 -10.99 11.41 1.50
CA ASN A 48 -11.55 10.18 2.06
C ASN A 48 -12.95 10.37 2.65
N ILE A 49 -13.21 11.49 3.33
CA ILE A 49 -14.56 11.81 3.81
C ILE A 49 -15.55 11.87 2.64
N ILE A 50 -15.19 12.57 1.56
CA ILE A 50 -16.02 12.67 0.35
C ILE A 50 -16.19 11.30 -0.32
N SER A 51 -15.09 10.58 -0.51
CA SER A 51 -15.06 9.26 -1.16
C SER A 51 -15.90 8.23 -0.43
N ILE A 52 -15.80 8.18 0.91
CA ILE A 52 -16.61 7.30 1.76
C ILE A 52 -18.08 7.67 1.63
N THR A 53 -18.41 8.97 1.73
CA THR A 53 -19.79 9.45 1.64
C THR A 53 -20.43 9.11 0.29
N CYS A 54 -19.73 9.38 -0.81
CA CYS A 54 -20.19 9.06 -2.16
C CYS A 54 -20.33 7.55 -2.37
N THR A 55 -19.35 6.76 -1.93
CA THR A 55 -19.38 5.29 -2.04
C THR A 55 -20.54 4.71 -1.23
N TYR A 56 -20.72 5.17 0.01
CA TYR A 56 -21.82 4.77 0.86
C TYR A 56 -23.18 5.07 0.20
N ALA A 57 -23.36 6.28 -0.32
CA ALA A 57 -24.63 6.72 -0.91
C ALA A 57 -25.05 5.88 -2.13
N VAL A 58 -24.10 5.40 -2.93
CA VAL A 58 -24.42 4.52 -4.07
C VAL A 58 -24.63 3.06 -3.64
N LEU A 59 -23.88 2.57 -2.66
CA LEU A 59 -23.99 1.20 -2.16
C LEU A 59 -25.25 0.96 -1.31
N TYR A 60 -25.70 1.97 -0.55
CA TYR A 60 -26.91 1.91 0.29
C TYR A 60 -28.18 1.53 -0.49
N LYS A 61 -28.18 1.75 -1.80
CA LYS A 61 -29.30 1.38 -2.69
C LYS A 61 -29.46 -0.14 -2.86
N HIS A 62 -28.43 -0.93 -2.56
CA HIS A 62 -28.38 -2.37 -2.87
C HIS A 62 -27.86 -3.23 -1.72
N HIS A 63 -27.21 -2.62 -0.73
CA HIS A 63 -26.61 -3.33 0.39
C HIS A 63 -27.09 -2.73 1.70
N GLU A 64 -27.59 -3.58 2.60
CA GLU A 64 -28.06 -3.17 3.93
C GLU A 64 -26.92 -2.62 4.80
N SER A 65 -25.69 -3.08 4.58
CA SER A 65 -24.50 -2.66 5.33
C SER A 65 -23.38 -2.18 4.39
N PRO A 66 -23.50 -0.98 3.78
CA PRO A 66 -22.53 -0.48 2.81
C PRO A 66 -21.09 -0.43 3.35
N LEU A 67 -20.91 0.00 4.60
CA LEU A 67 -19.59 0.01 5.25
C LEU A 67 -18.97 -1.37 5.34
N SER A 68 -19.79 -2.42 5.57
CA SER A 68 -19.31 -3.80 5.57
C SER A 68 -18.82 -4.23 4.18
N VAL A 69 -19.49 -3.79 3.11
CA VAL A 69 -19.07 -4.05 1.73
C VAL A 69 -17.80 -3.30 1.37
N MET A 70 -17.58 -2.13 1.98
CA MET A 70 -16.34 -1.36 1.91
C MET A 70 -15.21 -1.94 2.79
N GLY A 71 -15.46 -3.05 3.49
CA GLY A 71 -14.52 -3.69 4.42
C GLY A 71 -14.26 -2.90 5.70
N ILE A 72 -15.11 -1.93 6.02
CA ILE A 72 -15.07 -1.11 7.24
C ILE A 72 -16.04 -1.72 8.25
N HIS A 73 -15.55 -2.73 8.98
CA HIS A 73 -16.29 -3.40 10.04
C HIS A 73 -15.34 -4.01 11.07
N THR A 74 -15.88 -4.54 12.16
CA THR A 74 -15.09 -5.15 13.26
C THR A 74 -15.09 -6.68 13.21
N ARG A 75 -15.94 -7.31 12.39
CA ARG A 75 -15.95 -8.76 12.19
C ARG A 75 -14.62 -9.22 11.62
N GLY A 76 -14.03 -10.27 12.21
CA GLY A 76 -12.74 -10.79 11.75
C GLY A 76 -11.55 -9.83 11.91
N ILE A 77 -11.62 -8.81 12.77
CA ILE A 77 -10.57 -7.78 12.87
C ILE A 77 -9.18 -8.35 13.24
N TYR A 78 -9.11 -9.28 14.19
CA TYR A 78 -7.85 -9.90 14.60
C TYR A 78 -7.20 -10.71 13.46
N PRO A 79 -7.88 -11.68 12.83
CA PRO A 79 -7.29 -12.39 11.69
C PRO A 79 -6.98 -11.45 10.51
N ALA A 80 -7.79 -10.41 10.25
CA ALA A 80 -7.53 -9.39 9.23
C ALA A 80 -6.22 -8.62 9.47
N CYS A 81 -5.87 -8.36 10.73
CA CYS A 81 -4.61 -7.71 11.09
C CYS A 81 -3.43 -8.69 11.16
N ILE A 82 -3.64 -9.95 11.53
CA ILE A 82 -2.55 -10.89 11.83
C ILE A 82 -2.15 -11.70 10.59
N LEU A 83 -3.09 -12.36 9.91
CA LEU A 83 -2.75 -13.34 8.87
C LEU A 83 -2.18 -12.69 7.59
N PRO A 84 -2.78 -11.60 7.05
CA PRO A 84 -2.19 -10.87 5.92
C PRO A 84 -0.83 -10.25 6.26
N THR A 85 -0.66 -9.76 7.49
CA THR A 85 0.62 -9.22 7.97
C THR A 85 1.68 -10.31 8.04
N LEU A 86 1.36 -11.47 8.60
CA LEU A 86 2.26 -12.63 8.61
C LEU A 86 2.65 -13.04 7.19
N LEU A 87 1.68 -13.11 6.28
CA LEU A 87 1.91 -13.41 4.87
C LEU A 87 2.86 -12.38 4.23
N THR A 88 2.65 -11.09 4.46
CA THR A 88 3.53 -10.01 4.00
C THR A 88 4.94 -10.16 4.60
N CYS A 89 5.07 -10.45 5.89
CA CYS A 89 6.35 -10.68 6.56
C CYS A 89 7.09 -11.90 6.00
N ILE A 90 6.38 -12.96 5.61
CA ILE A 90 6.97 -14.15 4.96
C ILE A 90 7.60 -13.76 3.61
N CYS A 91 6.95 -12.89 2.83
CA CYS A 91 7.54 -12.37 1.58
C CYS A 91 8.86 -11.64 1.85
N TYR A 92 8.96 -10.94 2.98
CA TYR A 92 10.16 -10.23 3.43
C TYR A 92 11.17 -11.09 4.21
N LEU A 93 11.10 -12.43 4.15
CA LEU A 93 12.01 -13.31 4.89
C LEU A 93 13.50 -12.95 4.67
N GLY A 94 13.89 -12.61 3.44
CA GLY A 94 15.26 -12.16 3.14
C GLY A 94 15.68 -10.88 3.89
N ASN A 95 14.79 -9.87 3.98
CA ASN A 95 15.05 -8.66 4.76
C ASN A 95 15.17 -8.98 6.26
N TRP A 96 14.29 -9.82 6.79
CA TRP A 96 14.36 -10.23 8.20
C TRP A 96 15.66 -10.94 8.55
N VAL A 97 16.10 -11.86 7.69
CA VAL A 97 17.37 -12.57 7.87
C VAL A 97 18.55 -11.61 7.77
N MET A 98 18.52 -10.64 6.86
CA MET A 98 19.53 -9.59 6.74
C MET A 98 19.63 -8.76 8.02
N ILE A 99 18.50 -8.24 8.50
CA ILE A 99 18.39 -7.46 9.74
C ILE A 99 18.91 -8.25 10.96
N TYR A 100 18.63 -9.56 11.00
CA TYR A 100 19.12 -10.44 12.05
C TYR A 100 20.64 -10.62 12.01
N ILE A 101 21.21 -10.87 10.82
CA ILE A 101 22.67 -11.02 10.63
C ILE A 101 23.40 -9.72 11.02
N ASP A 102 22.82 -8.57 10.71
CA ASP A 102 23.38 -7.25 11.03
C ASP A 102 23.19 -6.86 12.51
N ASN A 103 22.63 -7.75 13.34
CA ASN A 103 22.30 -7.51 14.75
C ASN A 103 21.34 -6.34 15.00
N ASN A 104 20.56 -5.96 13.99
CA ASN A 104 19.56 -4.89 14.08
C ASN A 104 18.14 -5.42 14.37
N PHE A 105 17.96 -6.73 14.54
CA PHE A 105 16.63 -7.30 14.76
C PHE A 105 15.98 -6.83 16.06
N TRP A 106 16.71 -6.89 17.17
CA TRP A 106 16.19 -6.49 18.48
C TRP A 106 16.04 -4.98 18.60
N SER A 107 16.82 -4.20 17.85
CA SER A 107 16.74 -2.74 17.90
C SER A 107 15.42 -2.19 17.35
N LEU A 108 14.77 -2.90 16.42
CA LEU A 108 13.43 -2.57 15.94
C LEU A 108 12.36 -2.58 17.03
N PHE A 109 12.57 -3.35 18.10
CA PHE A 109 11.61 -3.50 19.20
C PHE A 109 12.00 -2.69 20.45
N HIS A 110 13.13 -1.97 20.42
CA HIS A 110 13.49 -1.09 21.52
C HIS A 110 12.51 0.09 21.63
N LEU A 111 12.03 0.35 22.85
CA LEU A 111 11.09 1.43 23.12
C LEU A 111 11.62 2.79 22.70
N ASP A 112 12.93 3.02 22.81
CA ASP A 112 13.55 4.29 22.42
C ASP A 112 13.52 4.48 20.90
N GLU A 113 13.72 3.41 20.13
CA GLU A 113 13.60 3.43 18.67
C GLU A 113 12.15 3.67 18.25
N LEU A 114 11.18 3.03 18.92
CA LEU A 114 9.76 3.27 18.68
C LEU A 114 9.35 4.70 19.01
N LYS A 115 9.85 5.27 20.13
CA LYS A 115 9.61 6.68 20.49
C LYS A 115 10.23 7.64 19.48
N ARG A 116 11.46 7.36 19.04
CA ARG A 116 12.16 8.15 18.01
C ARG A 116 11.36 8.17 16.71
N ASN A 117 10.88 7.01 16.27
CA ASN A 117 10.07 6.86 15.07
C ASN A 117 8.70 7.55 15.22
N ALA A 118 8.04 7.41 16.37
CA ALA A 118 6.78 8.10 16.66
C ALA A 118 6.93 9.62 16.73
N GLY A 119 8.10 10.13 17.12
CA GLY A 119 8.43 11.56 17.09
C GLY A 119 8.80 12.09 15.69
N ASN A 120 9.10 11.21 14.73
CA ASN A 120 9.45 11.59 13.37
C ASN A 120 8.19 11.68 12.49
N ILE A 121 7.79 12.89 12.14
CA ILE A 121 6.59 13.15 11.31
C ILE A 121 6.66 12.48 9.92
N VAL A 122 7.86 12.33 9.35
CA VAL A 122 8.08 11.66 8.07
C VAL A 122 7.79 10.16 8.21
N TRP A 123 8.31 9.55 9.28
CA TRP A 123 8.04 8.13 9.57
C TRP A 123 6.56 7.88 9.87
N VAL A 124 5.93 8.74 10.69
CA VAL A 124 4.49 8.64 11.00
C VAL A 124 3.66 8.77 9.72
N ARG A 125 4.03 9.69 8.83
CA ARG A 125 3.39 9.81 7.51
C ARG A 125 3.52 8.52 6.72
N ASP A 126 4.75 8.02 6.54
CA ASP A 126 5.02 6.91 5.63
C ASP A 126 4.50 5.57 6.14
N VAL A 127 4.59 5.32 7.45
CA VAL A 127 4.24 4.02 8.02
C VAL A 127 2.79 3.96 8.52
N LEU A 128 2.18 5.09 8.91
CA LEU A 128 0.83 5.10 9.47
C LEU A 128 -0.17 5.85 8.59
N LEU A 129 0.08 7.14 8.32
CA LEU A 129 -0.96 8.00 7.74
C LEU A 129 -1.21 7.71 6.26
N ALA A 130 -0.14 7.61 5.45
CA ALA A 130 -0.26 7.33 4.02
C ALA A 130 -0.90 5.96 3.75
N PRO A 131 -0.48 4.86 4.41
CA PRO A 131 -1.18 3.57 4.31
C PRO A 131 -2.68 3.67 4.60
N VAL A 132 -3.07 4.33 5.69
CA VAL A 132 -4.49 4.48 6.04
C VAL A 132 -5.23 5.28 4.96
N THR A 133 -4.70 6.43 4.55
CA THR A 133 -5.43 7.30 3.62
C THR A 133 -5.50 6.73 2.22
N GLU A 134 -4.41 6.13 1.73
CA GLU A 134 -4.35 5.52 0.41
C GLU A 134 -5.23 4.28 0.30
N GLU A 135 -5.15 3.36 1.27
CA GLU A 135 -5.97 2.14 1.19
C GLU A 135 -7.47 2.43 1.33
N VAL A 136 -7.87 3.40 2.15
CA VAL A 136 -9.28 3.82 2.20
C VAL A 136 -9.76 4.35 0.86
N ALA A 137 -8.98 5.21 0.18
CA ALA A 137 -9.35 5.76 -1.12
C ALA A 137 -9.41 4.66 -2.20
N PHE A 138 -8.34 3.89 -2.33
CA PHE A 138 -8.20 2.96 -3.46
C PHE A 138 -8.91 1.62 -3.23
N ARG A 139 -9.03 1.15 -1.98
CA ARG A 139 -9.59 -0.19 -1.67
C ARG A 139 -11.01 -0.05 -1.15
N ALA A 140 -11.19 0.57 0.02
CA ALA A 140 -12.52 0.69 0.63
C ALA A 140 -13.51 1.44 -0.27
N CYS A 141 -13.05 2.43 -1.04
CA CYS A 141 -13.89 3.17 -1.97
C CYS A 141 -13.76 2.65 -3.42
N ALA A 142 -12.65 2.92 -4.11
CA ALA A 142 -12.55 2.67 -5.55
C ALA A 142 -12.67 1.17 -5.92
N SER A 143 -11.93 0.28 -5.24
CA SER A 143 -12.01 -1.16 -5.51
C SER A 143 -13.40 -1.74 -5.19
N THR A 144 -14.04 -1.29 -4.11
CA THR A 144 -15.41 -1.69 -3.76
C THR A 144 -16.41 -1.36 -4.86
N LEU A 145 -16.30 -0.18 -5.47
CA LEU A 145 -17.14 0.24 -6.59
C LEU A 145 -16.86 -0.59 -7.84
N ILE A 146 -15.59 -0.86 -8.14
CA ILE A 146 -15.19 -1.72 -9.27
C ILE A 146 -15.74 -3.15 -9.09
N LEU A 147 -15.71 -3.69 -7.88
CA LEU A 147 -16.27 -5.02 -7.54
C LEU A 147 -17.79 -5.11 -7.75
N GLN A 148 -18.52 -3.98 -7.79
CA GLN A 148 -19.95 -4.00 -8.14
C GLN A 148 -20.20 -4.25 -9.63
N CYS A 149 -19.16 -4.17 -10.47
CA CYS A 149 -19.28 -4.23 -11.93
C CYS A 149 -18.37 -5.29 -12.58
N LEU A 150 -17.23 -5.57 -11.98
CA LEU A 150 -16.21 -6.49 -12.50
C LEU A 150 -16.00 -7.66 -11.54
N SER A 151 -15.46 -8.76 -12.08
CA SER A 151 -15.10 -9.91 -11.24
C SER A 151 -13.95 -9.57 -10.28
N SER A 152 -13.83 -10.34 -9.21
CA SER A 152 -12.73 -10.24 -8.25
C SER A 152 -11.36 -10.26 -8.92
N THR A 153 -11.14 -11.19 -9.86
CA THR A 153 -9.86 -11.31 -10.59
C THR A 153 -9.56 -10.06 -11.41
N VAL A 154 -10.54 -9.55 -12.16
CA VAL A 154 -10.34 -8.34 -12.97
C VAL A 154 -10.08 -7.14 -12.06
N THR A 155 -10.82 -7.01 -10.97
CA THR A 155 -10.65 -5.92 -9.99
C THR A 155 -9.24 -5.91 -9.40
N ILE A 156 -8.69 -7.07 -9.04
CA ILE A 156 -7.32 -7.21 -8.50
C ILE A 156 -6.27 -6.59 -9.42
N PHE A 157 -6.41 -6.76 -10.74
CA PHE A 157 -5.42 -6.26 -11.71
C PHE A 157 -5.75 -4.87 -12.27
N VAL A 158 -7.02 -4.44 -12.25
CA VAL A 158 -7.43 -3.13 -12.78
C VAL A 158 -7.39 -2.02 -11.73
N ALA A 159 -7.87 -2.28 -10.51
CA ALA A 159 -7.96 -1.26 -9.47
C ALA A 159 -6.62 -0.59 -9.08
N PRO A 160 -5.46 -1.26 -9.14
CA PRO A 160 -4.18 -0.62 -8.86
C PRO A 160 -3.70 0.37 -9.91
N LEU A 161 -4.22 0.31 -11.15
CA LEU A 161 -3.69 1.09 -12.28
C LEU A 161 -3.70 2.60 -12.04
N PRO A 162 -4.79 3.23 -11.57
CA PRO A 162 -4.81 4.67 -11.33
C PRO A 162 -3.72 5.12 -10.34
N PHE A 163 -3.53 4.38 -9.25
CA PHE A 163 -2.50 4.67 -8.24
C PHE A 163 -1.08 4.43 -8.78
N ALA A 164 -0.86 3.33 -9.49
CA ALA A 164 0.45 3.04 -10.06
C ALA A 164 0.85 4.11 -11.09
N LEU A 165 -0.03 4.36 -12.07
CA LEU A 165 0.20 5.30 -13.17
C LEU A 165 0.29 6.75 -12.69
N SER A 166 -0.31 7.09 -11.55
CA SER A 166 -0.13 8.41 -10.98
C SER A 166 1.32 8.71 -10.60
N HIS A 167 2.27 7.77 -10.62
CA HIS A 167 3.67 8.10 -10.38
C HIS A 167 4.38 8.65 -11.64
N LEU A 168 3.80 8.47 -12.83
CA LEU A 168 4.42 8.89 -14.09
C LEU A 168 4.42 10.41 -14.28
N HIS A 169 3.53 11.17 -13.63
CA HIS A 169 3.54 12.64 -13.76
C HIS A 169 4.82 13.28 -13.17
N HIS A 170 5.53 12.58 -12.29
CA HIS A 170 6.80 13.02 -11.71
C HIS A 170 7.99 12.96 -12.67
N ILE A 171 7.85 12.40 -13.88
CA ILE A 171 8.93 12.37 -14.88
C ILE A 171 9.41 13.79 -15.17
N PHE A 172 8.48 14.74 -15.31
CA PHE A 172 8.83 16.14 -15.59
C PHE A 172 9.47 16.83 -14.39
N ASP A 173 9.07 16.47 -13.17
CA ASP A 173 9.66 17.01 -11.94
C ASP A 173 11.10 16.52 -11.77
N ASP A 174 11.38 15.27 -12.10
CA ASP A 174 12.76 14.74 -12.10
C ASP A 174 13.63 15.43 -13.15
N MET A 175 13.09 15.68 -14.34
CA MET A 175 13.82 16.43 -15.36
C MET A 175 14.16 17.86 -14.90
N LYS A 176 13.24 18.53 -14.18
CA LYS A 176 13.50 19.84 -13.56
C LYS A 176 14.57 19.77 -12.47
N LYS A 177 14.72 18.63 -11.79
CA LYS A 177 15.77 18.38 -10.79
C LYS A 177 17.13 18.01 -11.40
N GLY A 178 17.24 18.00 -12.72
CA GLY A 178 18.50 17.75 -13.44
C GLY A 178 18.71 16.31 -13.90
N TYR A 179 17.75 15.40 -13.69
CA TYR A 179 17.84 14.05 -14.26
C TYR A 179 17.66 14.10 -15.79
N THR A 180 18.40 13.26 -16.50
CA THR A 180 18.16 13.07 -17.93
C THR A 180 16.78 12.44 -18.14
N LYS A 181 16.19 12.66 -19.33
CA LYS A 181 14.90 12.04 -19.69
C LYS A 181 14.91 10.52 -19.50
N TYR A 182 16.02 9.86 -19.83
CA TYR A 182 16.19 8.41 -19.69
C TYR A 182 16.18 7.97 -18.23
N GLU A 183 16.95 8.64 -17.36
CA GLU A 183 16.97 8.36 -15.91
C GLU A 183 15.61 8.60 -15.26
N ALA A 184 14.95 9.72 -15.58
CA ALA A 184 13.62 10.03 -15.07
C ALA A 184 12.59 8.98 -15.47
N ILE A 185 12.56 8.57 -16.75
CA ILE A 185 11.66 7.52 -17.24
C ILE A 185 11.94 6.20 -16.51
N ASN A 186 13.20 5.75 -16.44
CA ASN A 186 13.53 4.48 -15.80
C ASN A 186 13.17 4.46 -14.32
N ARG A 187 13.47 5.55 -13.60
CA ARG A 187 13.12 5.70 -12.17
C ARG A 187 11.61 5.59 -11.96
N ARG A 188 10.81 6.30 -12.76
CA ARG A 188 9.35 6.33 -12.61
C ARG A 188 8.66 5.09 -13.17
N ALA A 189 9.22 4.45 -14.19
CA ALA A 189 8.76 3.15 -14.68
C ALA A 189 8.97 2.06 -13.63
N PHE A 190 10.14 2.04 -12.97
CA PHE A 190 10.40 1.12 -11.86
C PHE A 190 9.46 1.37 -10.69
N GLN A 191 9.30 2.63 -10.26
CA GLN A 191 8.37 3.01 -9.20
C GLN A 191 6.93 2.59 -9.52
N THR A 192 6.46 2.89 -10.73
CA THR A 192 5.12 2.52 -11.22
C THR A 192 4.92 1.01 -11.19
N SER A 193 5.92 0.24 -11.63
CA SER A 193 5.84 -1.23 -11.66
C SER A 193 5.74 -1.81 -10.27
N TYR A 194 6.59 -1.36 -9.34
CA TYR A 194 6.53 -1.82 -7.95
C TYR A 194 5.22 -1.44 -7.27
N SER A 195 4.79 -0.18 -7.41
CA SER A 195 3.49 0.29 -6.88
C SER A 195 2.31 -0.48 -7.48
N TYR A 196 2.39 -0.91 -8.74
CA TYR A 196 1.38 -1.76 -9.36
C TYR A 196 1.32 -3.15 -8.73
N PHE A 197 2.46 -3.85 -8.60
CA PHE A 197 2.50 -5.18 -7.99
C PHE A 197 2.05 -5.17 -6.53
N PHE A 198 2.52 -4.20 -5.75
CA PHE A 198 2.04 -3.98 -4.40
C PHE A 198 0.53 -3.69 -4.40
N GLY A 199 0.07 -2.81 -5.28
CA GLY A 199 -1.33 -2.45 -5.34
C GLY A 199 -2.24 -3.62 -5.70
N ALA A 200 -1.80 -4.52 -6.58
CA ALA A 200 -2.51 -5.75 -6.91
C ALA A 200 -2.57 -6.71 -5.72
N TYR A 201 -1.47 -6.83 -4.97
CA TYR A 201 -1.45 -7.59 -3.72
C TYR A 201 -2.39 -7.00 -2.66
N ALA A 202 -2.37 -5.68 -2.44
CA ALA A 202 -3.28 -5.00 -1.52
C ALA A 202 -4.75 -5.21 -1.90
N THR A 203 -5.09 -5.09 -3.19
CA THR A 203 -6.44 -5.37 -3.68
C THR A 203 -6.81 -6.86 -3.53
N PHE A 204 -5.86 -7.78 -3.75
CA PHE A 204 -6.05 -9.20 -3.46
C PHE A 204 -6.38 -9.44 -1.99
N LEU A 205 -5.61 -8.86 -1.06
CA LEU A 205 -5.88 -8.97 0.37
C LEU A 205 -7.27 -8.43 0.71
N PHE A 206 -7.62 -7.25 0.21
CA PHE A 206 -8.94 -6.65 0.41
C PHE A 206 -10.07 -7.55 -0.07
N VAL A 207 -9.98 -8.04 -1.31
CA VAL A 207 -11.00 -8.89 -1.94
C VAL A 207 -11.17 -10.23 -1.21
N ARG A 208 -10.07 -10.82 -0.74
CA ARG A 208 -10.06 -12.14 -0.12
C ARG A 208 -10.50 -12.12 1.35
N THR A 209 -10.12 -11.09 2.08
CA THR A 209 -10.42 -10.93 3.50
C THR A 209 -11.72 -10.16 3.76
N GLY A 210 -12.16 -9.34 2.80
CA GLY A 210 -13.29 -8.44 2.98
C GLY A 210 -13.03 -7.34 4.00
N HIS A 211 -11.77 -7.06 4.35
CA HIS A 211 -11.44 -6.19 5.47
C HIS A 211 -10.37 -5.15 5.09
N ILE A 212 -10.60 -3.87 5.40
CA ILE A 212 -9.70 -2.78 4.99
C ILE A 212 -8.38 -2.76 5.76
N LEU A 213 -8.37 -3.23 7.01
CA LEU A 213 -7.13 -3.31 7.79
C LEU A 213 -6.10 -4.30 7.20
N ALA A 214 -6.52 -5.31 6.43
CA ALA A 214 -5.61 -6.26 5.82
C ALA A 214 -4.59 -5.59 4.87
N PRO A 215 -5.01 -4.81 3.86
CA PRO A 215 -4.08 -4.03 3.06
C PRO A 215 -3.43 -2.89 3.84
N ILE A 216 -4.11 -2.21 4.78
CA ILE A 216 -3.49 -1.09 5.54
C ILE A 216 -2.26 -1.56 6.32
N VAL A 217 -2.40 -2.61 7.14
CA VAL A 217 -1.30 -3.08 7.99
C VAL A 217 -0.19 -3.68 7.11
N SER A 218 -0.55 -4.40 6.04
CA SER A 218 0.44 -4.92 5.09
C SER A 218 1.19 -3.80 4.38
N HIS A 219 0.51 -2.70 4.02
CA HIS A 219 1.12 -1.50 3.45
C HIS A 219 2.09 -0.87 4.45
N SER A 220 1.70 -0.69 5.71
CA SER A 220 2.59 -0.19 6.77
C SER A 220 3.87 -1.02 6.88
N VAL A 221 3.76 -2.36 6.83
CA VAL A 221 4.93 -3.25 6.83
C VAL A 221 5.80 -3.01 5.60
N CYS A 222 5.22 -2.96 4.40
CA CYS A 222 5.96 -2.70 3.17
C CYS A 222 6.67 -1.34 3.19
N ASN A 223 6.03 -0.28 3.70
CA ASN A 223 6.64 1.05 3.78
C ASN A 223 7.78 1.10 4.80
N ASN A 224 7.66 0.35 5.90
CA ASN A 224 8.74 0.25 6.88
C ASN A 224 9.91 -0.61 6.39
N MET A 225 9.65 -1.62 5.55
CA MET A 225 10.68 -2.53 5.00
C MET A 225 11.34 -2.03 3.72
N GLY A 226 10.63 -1.25 2.92
CA GLY A 226 11.07 -0.82 1.60
C GLY A 226 11.16 -1.97 0.58
N LEU A 227 12.02 -1.79 -0.41
CA LEU A 227 12.29 -2.79 -1.43
C LEU A 227 13.16 -3.93 -0.90
N PRO A 228 13.12 -5.12 -1.52
CA PRO A 228 14.11 -6.17 -1.27
C PRO A 228 15.53 -5.64 -1.45
N LEU A 229 16.38 -5.82 -0.43
CA LEU A 229 17.75 -5.29 -0.38
C LEU A 229 18.75 -6.19 -1.13
N LEU A 230 18.33 -6.78 -2.26
CA LEU A 230 19.13 -7.73 -3.04
C LEU A 230 20.52 -7.20 -3.42
N PRO A 231 20.68 -5.94 -3.84
CA PRO A 231 22.01 -5.40 -4.18
C PRO A 231 22.99 -5.37 -3.00
N LEU A 232 22.49 -5.31 -1.77
CA LEU A 232 23.33 -5.30 -0.56
C LEU A 232 23.91 -6.68 -0.23
N ILE A 233 23.37 -7.75 -0.80
CA ILE A 233 23.83 -9.12 -0.51
C ILE A 233 25.32 -9.29 -0.89
N GLU A 234 25.77 -8.68 -1.99
CA GLU A 234 27.18 -8.80 -2.42
C GLU A 234 28.17 -8.08 -1.50
N ALA A 235 27.71 -7.16 -0.65
CA ALA A 235 28.56 -6.50 0.34
C ALA A 235 28.96 -7.42 1.51
N TYR A 236 28.26 -8.57 1.69
CA TYR A 236 28.58 -9.49 2.78
C TYR A 236 29.85 -10.29 2.46
N PRO A 237 30.86 -10.33 3.36
CA PRO A 237 32.16 -10.94 3.08
C PRO A 237 32.07 -12.46 2.91
N LYS A 238 31.26 -13.13 3.75
CA LYS A 238 31.16 -14.59 3.76
C LYS A 238 30.22 -15.09 2.67
N ARG A 239 30.73 -15.97 1.80
CA ARG A 239 29.92 -16.63 0.75
C ARG A 239 28.72 -17.38 1.32
N SER A 240 28.87 -18.03 2.48
CA SER A 240 27.77 -18.73 3.15
C SER A 240 26.63 -17.78 3.54
N THR A 241 26.95 -16.58 4.03
CA THR A 241 25.97 -15.54 4.34
C THR A 241 25.24 -15.08 3.09
N ARG A 242 25.95 -14.85 1.98
CA ARG A 242 25.32 -14.49 0.69
C ARG A 242 24.37 -15.57 0.18
N VAL A 243 24.79 -16.84 0.25
CA VAL A 243 23.95 -17.98 -0.13
C VAL A 243 22.69 -18.07 0.75
N LEU A 244 22.84 -17.89 2.07
CA LEU A 244 21.72 -17.87 3.01
C LEU A 244 20.73 -16.74 2.68
N LEU A 245 21.21 -15.53 2.39
CA LEU A 245 20.36 -14.39 2.04
C LEU A 245 19.58 -14.65 0.74
N TRP A 246 20.27 -15.06 -0.34
CA TRP A 246 19.61 -15.42 -1.60
C TRP A 246 18.57 -16.52 -1.41
N PHE A 247 18.91 -17.57 -0.66
CA PHE A 247 17.97 -18.63 -0.31
C PHE A 247 16.76 -18.12 0.47
N SER A 248 16.98 -17.21 1.44
CA SER A 248 15.92 -16.66 2.28
C SER A 248 14.94 -15.78 1.48
N TYR A 249 15.43 -14.98 0.54
CA TYR A 249 14.57 -14.22 -0.39
C TYR A 249 13.73 -15.15 -1.27
N LEU A 250 14.37 -16.18 -1.87
CA LEU A 250 13.66 -17.14 -2.72
C LEU A 250 12.62 -17.93 -1.93
N LEU A 251 13.01 -18.44 -0.75
CA LEU A 251 12.12 -19.19 0.13
C LEU A 251 10.94 -18.34 0.59
N GLY A 252 11.19 -17.10 1.01
CA GLY A 252 10.13 -16.16 1.42
C GLY A 252 9.12 -15.93 0.31
N PHE A 253 9.59 -15.70 -0.92
CA PHE A 253 8.72 -15.52 -2.08
C PHE A 253 7.91 -16.78 -2.43
N VAL A 254 8.54 -17.96 -2.44
CA VAL A 254 7.86 -19.24 -2.73
C VAL A 254 6.81 -19.56 -1.67
N LEU A 255 7.15 -19.40 -0.39
CA LEU A 255 6.21 -19.60 0.71
C LEU A 255 5.06 -18.60 0.66
N TRP A 256 5.34 -17.33 0.36
CA TRP A 256 4.31 -16.32 0.16
C TRP A 256 3.32 -16.75 -0.94
N LEU A 257 3.81 -17.15 -2.12
CA LEU A 257 2.95 -17.65 -3.21
C LEU A 257 2.08 -18.84 -2.78
N TRP A 258 2.66 -19.79 -2.06
CA TRP A 258 1.94 -20.98 -1.61
C TRP A 258 0.89 -20.67 -0.53
N LEU A 259 1.16 -19.67 0.31
CA LEU A 259 0.31 -19.26 1.44
C LEU A 259 -0.71 -18.18 1.09
N LEU A 260 -0.63 -17.55 -0.10
CA LEU A 260 -1.59 -16.55 -0.58
C LEU A 260 -3.04 -17.01 -0.39
N LYS A 261 -3.41 -18.18 -0.90
CA LYS A 261 -4.80 -18.69 -0.83
C LYS A 261 -5.19 -19.20 0.57
N PRO A 262 -4.39 -20.05 1.24
CA PRO A 262 -4.75 -20.58 2.56
C PRO A 262 -4.90 -19.49 3.62
N LEU A 263 -3.95 -18.55 3.71
CA LEU A 263 -3.98 -17.52 4.76
C LEU A 263 -5.04 -16.45 4.50
N THR A 264 -5.47 -16.25 3.26
CA THR A 264 -6.55 -15.30 2.90
C THR A 264 -7.89 -16.00 2.62
N ASP A 265 -8.11 -17.20 3.15
CA ASP A 265 -9.41 -17.86 3.05
C ASP A 265 -10.47 -17.07 3.83
N SER A 266 -11.53 -16.64 3.14
CA SER A 266 -12.65 -15.87 3.69
C SER A 266 -13.24 -16.45 4.98
N LYS A 267 -13.13 -17.76 5.23
CA LYS A 267 -13.61 -18.40 6.46
C LYS A 267 -13.02 -17.83 7.75
N PHE A 268 -11.81 -17.26 7.69
CA PHE A 268 -11.15 -16.68 8.86
C PHE A 268 -11.63 -15.27 9.19
N TYR A 269 -12.34 -14.61 8.27
CA TYR A 269 -12.62 -13.17 8.34
C TYR A 269 -14.12 -12.83 8.44
N LYS A 270 -14.98 -13.86 8.48
CA LYS A 270 -16.44 -13.72 8.62
C LYS A 270 -16.86 -13.51 10.07
#